data_AF-A0A2G1LQK0-F1
#
_entry.id   AF-A0A2G1LQK0-F1
#
_cell.length_a   1.000
_cell.length_b   1.000
_cell.length_c   1.000
_cell.angle_alpha   90.00
_cell.angle_beta   90.00
_cell.angle_gamma   90.00
#
_symmetry.space_group_name_H-M   'P 1'
#
loop_
_entity.id
_entity.type
_entity.pdbx_description
1 polymer ?
#
loop_
_entity_poly.entity_id
_entity_poly.type
_entity_poly.pdbx_seq_one_letter_code
_entity_poly.pdbx_strand_id
1 'polypeptide(L)'
;MNLRILKKLSKRAAPYLPLLGDNRQQFPAEWHNYHGFIIRAKKHWERHVSVHADAFRSYEGEYVIAPKCREGTRYPYIHIRPPSHPWPGTIMVGAMEGYYEPEWDEECAWGALCTMVFGEFTDWDAYARDDLTGRVLTRRLRTPADIFRAADEMIAERCPK
;
A
#
# COMPACT_ATOMS: atom_id res chain seq x y z
N MET A 1 5.21 6.34 6.68
CA MET A 1 5.00 6.98 5.35
C MET A 1 3.73 7.82 5.38
N ASN A 2 3.51 8.75 4.44
CA ASN A 2 2.23 9.44 4.20
C ASN A 2 1.88 9.42 2.70
N LEU A 3 0.67 9.84 2.31
CA LEU A 3 0.22 9.80 0.90
C LEU A 3 1.11 10.59 -0.06
N ARG A 4 1.69 11.72 0.38
CA ARG A 4 2.64 12.49 -0.44
C ARG A 4 3.90 11.68 -0.76
N ILE A 5 4.44 10.99 0.24
CA ILE A 5 5.61 10.13 0.07
C ILE A 5 5.23 8.92 -0.79
N LEU A 6 4.08 8.30 -0.55
CA LEU A 6 3.58 7.18 -1.37
C LEU A 6 3.49 7.57 -2.84
N LYS A 7 2.93 8.75 -3.16
CA LYS A 7 2.87 9.29 -4.52
C LYS A 7 4.27 9.45 -5.14
N LYS A 8 5.22 10.02 -4.39
CA LYS A 8 6.61 10.19 -4.84
C LYS A 8 7.30 8.85 -5.11
N LEU A 9 7.13 7.88 -4.21
CA LEU A 9 7.72 6.55 -4.35
C LEU A 9 7.10 5.78 -5.52
N SER A 10 5.78 5.84 -5.67
CA SER A 10 5.07 5.17 -6.78
C SER A 10 5.51 5.72 -8.13
N LYS A 11 5.68 7.05 -8.25
CA LYS A 11 6.24 7.66 -9.47
C LYS A 11 7.66 7.18 -9.77
N ARG A 12 8.49 6.96 -8.75
CA ARG A 12 9.86 6.43 -8.90
C ARG A 12 9.90 4.94 -9.19
N ALA A 13 8.94 4.18 -8.68
CA ALA A 13 8.84 2.73 -8.86
C ALA A 13 8.29 2.34 -10.24
N ALA A 14 7.38 3.14 -10.79
CA ALA A 14 6.72 2.90 -12.07
C ALA A 14 7.64 2.43 -13.22
N PRO A 15 8.83 3.03 -13.46
CA PRO A 15 9.73 2.58 -14.53
C PRO A 15 10.40 1.23 -14.28
N TYR A 16 10.50 0.78 -13.02
CA TYR A 16 11.11 -0.51 -12.67
C TYR A 16 10.22 -1.69 -13.02
N LEU A 17 8.89 -1.51 -12.90
CA LEU A 17 7.91 -2.58 -13.04
C LEU A 17 8.03 -3.34 -14.39
N PRO A 18 8.02 -2.68 -15.57
CA PRO A 18 8.16 -3.40 -16.84
C PRO A 18 9.55 -4.03 -17.00
N LEU A 19 10.61 -3.43 -16.46
CA LEU A 19 11.97 -3.99 -16.50
C LEU A 19 12.09 -5.28 -15.67
N LEU A 20 11.25 -5.43 -14.65
CA LEU A 20 11.15 -6.61 -13.81
C LEU A 20 10.05 -7.59 -14.28
N GLY A 21 9.42 -7.32 -15.42
CA GLY A 21 8.42 -8.19 -16.05
C GLY A 21 6.98 -8.01 -15.57
N ASP A 22 6.69 -6.97 -14.78
CA ASP A 22 5.32 -6.59 -14.45
C ASP A 22 4.70 -5.81 -15.61
N ASN A 23 3.80 -6.48 -16.33
CA ASN A 23 3.12 -5.97 -17.52
C ASN A 23 1.69 -5.48 -17.23
N ARG A 24 1.30 -5.36 -15.95
CA ARG A 24 0.00 -4.79 -15.56
C ARG A 24 -0.11 -3.34 -16.06
N GLN A 25 -1.33 -2.90 -16.32
CA GLN A 25 -1.59 -1.55 -16.80
C GLN A 25 -1.19 -0.55 -15.73
N GLN A 26 -0.36 0.44 -16.08
CA GLN A 26 -0.08 1.58 -15.21
C GLN A 26 -1.04 2.73 -15.50
N PHE A 27 -1.59 3.35 -14.45
CA PHE A 27 -2.53 4.46 -14.58
C PHE A 27 -2.46 5.42 -13.37
N PRO A 28 -2.84 6.70 -13.54
CA PRO A 28 -2.93 7.62 -12.41
C PRO A 28 -4.14 7.30 -11.53
N ALA A 29 -3.94 7.30 -10.22
CA ALA A 29 -5.04 7.15 -9.27
C ALA A 29 -6.06 8.29 -9.37
N GLU A 30 -7.32 7.91 -9.20
CA GLU A 30 -8.49 8.75 -9.01
C GLU A 30 -9.11 8.48 -7.63
N TRP A 31 -10.36 8.91 -7.41
CA TRP A 31 -11.01 8.86 -6.10
C TRP A 31 -11.46 7.45 -5.67
N HIS A 32 -11.58 6.51 -6.61
CA HIS A 32 -12.10 5.17 -6.35
C HIS A 32 -11.02 4.09 -6.19
N ASN A 33 -9.74 4.48 -6.25
CA ASN A 33 -8.64 3.53 -6.10
C ASN A 33 -8.25 3.34 -4.64
N TYR A 34 -7.62 2.21 -4.34
CA TYR A 34 -7.18 1.86 -2.99
C TYR A 34 -5.68 1.57 -2.94
N HIS A 35 -5.08 1.71 -1.76
CA HIS A 35 -3.71 1.27 -1.53
C HIS A 35 -3.64 0.26 -0.39
N GLY A 36 -2.75 -0.73 -0.51
CA GLY A 36 -2.54 -1.76 0.53
C GLY A 36 -1.69 -1.34 1.74
N PHE A 37 -1.37 -0.05 1.91
CA PHE A 37 -0.46 0.42 2.95
C PHE A 37 -1.15 1.01 4.19
N ILE A 38 -0.64 0.66 5.37
CA ILE A 38 -1.01 1.29 6.65
C ILE A 38 -0.25 2.60 6.83
N ILE A 39 -0.94 3.73 6.68
CA ILE A 39 -0.35 5.05 6.96
C ILE A 39 -0.38 5.31 8.46
N ARG A 40 0.67 4.91 9.18
CA ARG A 40 0.76 5.05 10.66
C ARG A 40 0.89 6.49 11.18
N ALA A 41 1.14 7.47 10.32
CA ALA A 41 1.32 8.86 10.74
C ALA A 41 -0.04 9.52 11.05
N LYS A 42 -0.50 9.39 12.31
CA LYS A 42 -1.83 9.84 12.79
C LYS A 42 -2.23 11.27 12.41
N LYS A 43 -1.26 12.20 12.27
CA LYS A 43 -1.54 13.58 11.83
C LYS A 43 -2.10 13.68 10.40
N HIS A 44 -1.94 12.64 9.59
CA HIS A 44 -2.42 12.54 8.21
C HIS A 44 -3.65 11.64 8.08
N TRP A 45 -4.25 11.22 9.19
CA TRP A 45 -5.46 10.42 9.18
C TRP A 45 -6.66 11.25 8.74
N GLU A 46 -7.57 10.58 8.04
CA GLU A 46 -8.82 11.17 7.59
C GLU A 46 -9.74 11.43 8.77
N ARG A 47 -10.61 12.42 8.63
CA ARG A 47 -11.60 12.78 9.64
C ARG A 47 -12.96 12.85 8.99
N HIS A 48 -13.87 11.99 9.44
CA HIS A 48 -15.22 11.90 8.91
C HIS A 48 -16.23 12.19 10.01
N VAL A 49 -17.23 13.00 9.72
CA VAL A 49 -18.32 13.27 10.66
C VAL A 49 -19.26 12.07 10.69
N SER A 50 -19.80 11.74 11.87
CA SER A 50 -20.64 10.55 12.04
C SER A 50 -21.76 10.80 13.05
N VAL A 51 -22.86 10.08 12.84
CA VAL A 51 -23.98 9.99 13.78
C VAL A 51 -23.76 8.89 14.82
N HIS A 52 -22.82 7.97 14.55
CA HIS A 52 -22.56 6.79 15.37
C HIS A 52 -21.27 6.97 16.18
N ALA A 53 -21.30 6.48 17.43
CA ALA A 53 -20.15 6.51 18.35
C ALA A 53 -19.19 5.33 18.13
N ASP A 54 -19.67 4.27 17.48
CA ASP A 54 -18.94 3.02 17.34
C ASP A 54 -17.85 3.17 16.31
N ALA A 55 -16.60 2.91 16.71
CA ALA A 55 -15.53 2.70 15.76
C ALA A 55 -15.89 1.45 14.92
N PHE A 56 -15.79 1.56 13.59
CA PHE A 56 -15.85 0.36 12.78
C PHE A 56 -14.62 -0.48 13.18
N ARG A 57 -14.85 -1.68 13.72
CA ARG A 57 -13.76 -2.60 14.08
C ARG A 57 -13.06 -3.07 12.81
N SER A 58 -12.17 -2.28 12.25
CA SER A 58 -11.33 -2.67 11.12
C SER A 58 -9.86 -2.43 11.47
N TYR A 59 -9.32 -3.39 12.22
CA TYR A 59 -7.90 -3.81 12.32
C TYR A 59 -6.77 -2.80 12.62
N GLU A 60 -6.95 -1.47 12.55
CA GLU A 60 -5.81 -0.55 12.51
C GLU A 60 -6.04 0.77 13.27
N GLY A 61 -6.33 0.65 14.56
CA GLY A 61 -6.21 1.78 15.48
C GLY A 61 -7.12 2.98 15.20
N GLU A 62 -8.19 2.81 14.40
CA GLU A 62 -9.28 3.76 14.27
C GLU A 62 -9.84 4.13 15.65
N TYR A 63 -10.19 5.39 15.83
CA TYR A 63 -10.84 5.84 17.05
C TYR A 63 -11.85 6.95 16.76
N VAL A 64 -12.85 7.02 17.64
CA VAL A 64 -13.95 7.98 17.56
C VAL A 64 -13.82 8.98 18.70
N ILE A 65 -14.08 10.26 18.40
CA ILE A 65 -14.16 11.31 19.41
C ILE A 65 -15.54 11.98 19.34
N ALA A 66 -16.03 12.45 20.49
CA ALA A 66 -17.26 13.23 20.64
C ALA A 66 -16.93 14.64 21.15
N PRO A 67 -16.59 15.61 20.28
CA PRO A 67 -16.23 16.95 20.71
C PRO A 67 -17.44 17.66 21.34
N LYS A 68 -17.26 18.30 22.51
CA LYS A 68 -18.33 19.03 23.21
C LYS A 68 -19.04 20.07 22.33
N CYS A 69 -18.32 20.73 21.43
CA CYS A 69 -18.89 21.74 20.51
C CYS A 69 -19.89 21.17 19.48
N ARG A 70 -20.04 19.84 19.42
CA ARG A 70 -20.96 19.15 18.52
C ARG A 70 -22.07 18.40 19.26
N GLU A 71 -22.14 18.55 20.57
CA GLU A 71 -23.22 17.99 21.38
C GLU A 71 -24.58 18.50 20.87
N GLY A 72 -25.54 17.59 20.70
CA GLY A 72 -26.87 17.89 20.16
C GLY A 72 -26.93 18.15 18.64
N THR A 73 -25.80 18.09 17.91
CA THR A 73 -25.83 18.19 16.44
C THR A 73 -26.22 16.87 15.78
N ARG A 74 -26.61 16.91 14.50
CA ARG A 74 -26.90 15.70 13.71
C ARG A 74 -25.70 14.73 13.65
N TYR A 75 -24.47 15.23 13.67
CA TYR A 75 -23.23 14.43 13.56
C TYR A 75 -22.29 14.74 14.75
N PRO A 76 -22.60 14.24 15.95
CA PRO A 76 -21.87 14.59 17.16
C PRO A 76 -20.48 13.92 17.25
N TYR A 77 -20.21 12.92 16.41
CA TYR A 77 -18.97 12.14 16.43
C TYR A 77 -18.03 12.48 15.26
N ILE A 78 -16.73 12.26 15.47
CA ILE A 78 -15.70 12.30 14.43
C ILE A 78 -14.94 10.98 14.46
N HIS A 79 -14.97 10.27 13.33
CA HIS A 79 -14.15 9.09 13.09
C HIS A 79 -12.79 9.52 12.56
N ILE A 80 -11.73 8.93 13.11
CA ILE A 80 -10.35 9.22 12.70
C ILE A 80 -9.71 7.89 12.30
N ARG A 81 -9.38 7.74 11.01
CA ARG A 81 -8.89 6.49 10.43
C ARG A 81 -7.68 6.70 9.50
N PRO A 82 -6.81 5.70 9.29
CA PRO A 82 -5.79 5.78 8.26
C PRO A 82 -6.43 6.09 6.89
N PRO A 83 -5.81 6.93 6.05
CA PRO A 83 -6.26 7.07 4.67
C PRO A 83 -6.09 5.74 3.95
N SER A 84 -7.12 5.34 3.19
CA SER A 84 -7.13 4.14 2.34
C SER A 84 -6.98 4.47 0.86
N HIS A 85 -7.30 5.71 0.48
CA HIS A 85 -7.25 6.17 -0.89
C HIS A 85 -5.93 6.89 -1.18
N PRO A 86 -5.22 6.53 -2.26
CA PRO A 86 -4.05 7.27 -2.70
C PRO A 86 -4.42 8.69 -3.13
N TRP A 87 -3.45 9.60 -3.14
CA TRP A 87 -3.69 10.93 -3.70
C TRP A 87 -3.87 10.86 -5.23
N PRO A 88 -4.76 11.70 -5.81
CA PRO A 88 -4.93 11.76 -7.26
C PRO A 88 -3.60 11.90 -8.01
N GLY A 89 -3.43 11.11 -9.07
CA GLY A 89 -2.19 11.03 -9.84
C GLY A 89 -1.04 10.27 -9.18
N THR A 90 -1.30 9.51 -8.11
CA THR A 90 -0.37 8.45 -7.66
C THR A 90 -0.34 7.36 -8.72
N ILE A 91 0.83 6.89 -9.15
CA ILE A 91 0.88 5.83 -10.16
C ILE A 91 0.43 4.51 -9.53
N MET A 92 -0.61 3.94 -10.10
CA MET A 92 -1.20 2.65 -9.79
C MET A 92 -0.82 1.64 -10.87
N VAL A 93 -0.95 0.36 -10.55
CA VAL A 93 -0.90 -0.75 -11.47
C VAL A 93 -2.08 -1.67 -11.24
N GLY A 94 -2.62 -2.26 -12.31
CA GLY A 94 -3.75 -3.17 -12.20
C GLY A 94 -3.97 -3.99 -13.46
N ALA A 95 -4.72 -5.07 -13.31
CA ALA A 95 -5.11 -5.96 -14.39
C ALA A 95 -6.41 -6.69 -14.04
N MET A 96 -7.05 -7.28 -15.06
CA MET A 96 -8.12 -8.24 -14.82
C MET A 96 -7.51 -9.53 -14.29
N GLU A 97 -7.86 -9.91 -13.07
CA GLU A 97 -7.45 -11.15 -12.42
C GLU A 97 -8.67 -12.03 -12.10
N GLY A 98 -8.48 -13.35 -12.02
CA GLY A 98 -9.56 -14.30 -11.74
C GLY A 98 -9.99 -15.12 -12.96
N TYR A 99 -10.44 -16.36 -12.70
CA TYR A 99 -10.79 -17.31 -13.75
C TYR A 99 -12.28 -17.27 -14.10
N TYR A 100 -13.16 -17.52 -13.12
CA TYR A 100 -14.61 -17.61 -13.34
C TYR A 100 -15.29 -16.22 -13.37
N GLU A 101 -14.87 -15.33 -12.49
CA GLU A 101 -15.35 -13.94 -12.42
C GLU A 101 -14.12 -13.04 -12.40
N PRO A 102 -13.66 -12.60 -13.58
CA PRO A 102 -12.53 -11.69 -13.65
C PRO A 102 -12.89 -10.37 -12.96
N GLU A 103 -12.12 -10.01 -11.95
CA GLU A 103 -12.24 -8.75 -11.23
C GLU A 103 -11.01 -7.89 -11.53
N TRP A 104 -11.21 -6.57 -11.48
CA TRP A 104 -10.09 -5.65 -11.57
C TRP A 104 -9.34 -5.66 -10.24
N ASP A 105 -8.10 -6.17 -10.24
CA ASP A 105 -7.19 -6.03 -9.11
C ASP A 105 -6.19 -4.90 -9.36
N GLU A 106 -5.93 -4.12 -8.33
CA GLU A 106 -5.03 -2.98 -8.41
C GLU A 106 -4.28 -2.68 -7.11
N GLU A 107 -3.09 -2.12 -7.27
CA GLU A 107 -2.29 -1.62 -6.18
C GLU A 107 -1.47 -0.39 -6.65
N CYS A 108 -0.88 0.35 -5.72
CA CYS A 108 0.05 1.41 -6.12
C CYS A 108 1.36 0.82 -6.65
N ALA A 109 2.01 1.49 -7.61
CA ALA A 109 3.27 1.02 -8.21
C ALA A 109 4.41 0.80 -7.18
N TRP A 110 4.39 1.55 -6.06
CA TRP A 110 5.30 1.30 -4.95
C TRP A 110 5.03 -0.04 -4.24
N GLY A 111 3.76 -0.40 -4.06
CA GLY A 111 3.34 -1.71 -3.53
C GLY A 111 3.83 -2.85 -4.39
N ALA A 112 3.57 -2.75 -5.70
CA ALA A 112 3.99 -3.74 -6.69
C ALA A 112 5.51 -3.98 -6.62
N LEU A 113 6.31 -2.91 -6.67
CA LEU A 113 7.77 -3.02 -6.59
C LEU A 113 8.21 -3.66 -5.27
N CYS A 114 7.62 -3.26 -4.15
CA CYS A 114 7.89 -3.90 -2.86
C CYS A 114 7.58 -5.41 -2.90
N THR A 115 6.42 -5.80 -3.41
CA THR A 115 6.02 -7.20 -3.51
C THR A 115 7.02 -8.02 -4.31
N MET A 116 7.45 -7.53 -5.48
CA MET A 116 8.45 -8.20 -6.32
C MET A 116 9.80 -8.34 -5.62
N VAL A 117 10.32 -7.23 -5.06
CA VAL A 117 11.62 -7.23 -4.37
C VAL A 117 11.58 -8.13 -3.13
N PHE A 118 10.54 -8.04 -2.31
CA PHE A 118 10.41 -8.92 -1.16
C PHE A 118 10.26 -10.39 -1.59
N GLY A 119 9.54 -10.68 -2.68
CA GLY A 119 9.37 -12.04 -3.19
C GLY A 119 10.69 -12.67 -3.63
N GLU A 120 11.53 -11.90 -4.34
CA GLU A 120 12.87 -12.33 -4.77
C GLU A 120 13.79 -12.66 -3.59
N PHE A 121 13.81 -11.78 -2.57
CA PHE A 121 14.69 -11.93 -1.41
C PHE A 121 14.03 -12.66 -0.24
N THR A 122 12.93 -13.39 -0.46
CA THR A 122 12.34 -14.29 0.55
C THR A 122 13.00 -15.65 0.45
N ASP A 123 13.47 -16.18 1.58
CA ASP A 123 13.86 -17.58 1.72
C ASP A 123 12.59 -18.43 1.80
N TRP A 124 12.17 -18.95 0.64
CA TRP A 124 10.94 -19.74 0.53
C TRP A 124 11.04 -21.10 1.22
N ASP A 125 12.23 -21.68 1.32
CA ASP A 125 12.45 -22.94 2.03
C ASP A 125 12.34 -22.75 3.54
N ALA A 126 12.93 -21.68 4.08
CA ALA A 126 12.76 -21.33 5.48
C ALA A 126 11.31 -20.94 5.78
N TYR A 127 10.68 -20.15 4.89
CA TYR A 127 9.28 -19.75 5.03
C TYR A 127 8.32 -20.94 5.04
N ALA A 128 8.52 -21.95 4.19
CA ALA A 128 7.67 -23.13 4.15
C ALA A 128 7.82 -24.06 5.36
N ARG A 129 8.94 -23.96 6.10
CA ARG A 129 9.23 -24.76 7.30
C ARG A 129 8.84 -24.06 8.60
N ASP A 130 8.65 -22.74 8.56
CA ASP A 130 8.32 -21.94 9.72
C ASP A 130 6.80 -21.70 9.77
N ASP A 131 6.14 -22.20 10.82
CA ASP A 131 4.71 -21.95 11.08
C ASP A 131 4.43 -20.49 11.47
N LEU A 132 5.46 -19.63 11.52
CA LEU A 132 5.33 -18.22 11.84
C LEU A 132 4.92 -17.38 10.61
N THR A 133 4.06 -16.40 10.86
CA THR A 133 3.40 -15.54 9.85
C THR A 133 4.31 -14.51 9.16
N GLY A 134 5.64 -14.67 9.20
CA GLY A 134 6.61 -13.66 8.77
C GLY A 134 7.50 -14.12 7.62
N ARG A 135 7.67 -13.29 6.59
CA ARG A 135 8.66 -13.56 5.52
C ARG A 135 10.07 -13.60 6.10
N VAL A 136 10.80 -14.68 5.85
CA VAL A 136 12.23 -14.79 6.18
C VAL A 136 13.01 -14.19 5.02
N LEU A 137 13.64 -13.03 5.23
CA LEU A 137 14.36 -12.34 4.17
C LEU A 137 15.85 -12.70 4.18
N THR A 138 16.39 -13.06 3.02
CA THR A 138 17.83 -13.29 2.81
C THR A 138 18.64 -11.98 2.82
N ARG A 139 17.96 -10.84 2.75
CA ARG A 139 18.56 -9.51 2.74
C ARG A 139 17.81 -8.52 3.64
N ARG A 140 18.55 -7.53 4.17
CA ARG A 140 17.98 -6.41 4.91
C ARG A 140 17.32 -5.38 3.97
N LEU A 141 15.99 -5.31 4.01
CA LEU A 141 15.16 -4.38 3.23
C LEU A 141 14.32 -3.49 4.16
N ARG A 142 14.89 -2.42 4.73
CA ARG A 142 14.22 -1.59 5.76
C ARG A 142 13.77 -0.23 5.28
N THR A 143 14.41 0.29 4.25
CA THR A 143 14.17 1.65 3.75
C THR A 143 13.81 1.63 2.27
N PRO A 144 13.15 2.69 1.76
CA PRO A 144 12.91 2.79 0.32
C PRO A 144 14.20 2.73 -0.52
N ALA A 145 15.31 3.24 0.00
CA ALA A 145 16.61 3.16 -0.68
C ALA A 145 17.12 1.72 -0.80
N ASP A 146 16.89 0.88 0.22
CA ASP A 146 17.25 -0.54 0.16
C ASP A 146 16.45 -1.26 -0.92
N ILE A 147 15.15 -0.95 -1.04
CA ILE A 147 14.26 -1.54 -2.06
C ILE A 147 14.72 -1.15 -3.47
N PHE A 148 14.98 0.14 -3.73
CA PHE A 148 15.43 0.56 -5.06
C PHE A 148 16.78 -0.05 -5.45
N ARG A 149 17.74 -0.08 -4.52
CA ARG A 149 19.03 -0.74 -4.78
C ARG A 149 18.87 -2.22 -5.09
N ALA A 150 18.00 -2.92 -4.35
CA ALA A 150 17.70 -4.32 -4.62
C ALA A 150 17.05 -4.51 -6.00
N ALA A 151 16.13 -3.62 -6.38
CA ALA A 151 15.50 -3.64 -7.70
C ALA A 151 16.51 -3.38 -8.83
N ASP A 152 17.47 -2.46 -8.65
CA ASP A 152 18.55 -2.21 -9.61
C ASP A 152 19.41 -3.48 -9.82
N GLU A 153 19.74 -4.20 -8.75
CA GLU A 153 20.47 -5.48 -8.81
C GLU A 153 19.68 -6.56 -9.56
N MET A 154 18.38 -6.71 -9.27
CA MET A 154 17.49 -7.65 -9.99
C MET A 154 17.43 -7.36 -11.49
N ILE A 155 17.39 -6.07 -11.88
CA ILE A 155 17.40 -5.67 -13.29
C ILE A 155 18.75 -6.03 -13.95
N ALA A 156 19.86 -5.78 -13.26
CA ALA A 156 21.20 -6.07 -13.77
C ALA A 156 21.42 -7.57 -14.03
N GLU A 157 20.83 -8.44 -13.20
CA GLU A 157 20.89 -9.91 -13.37
C GLU A 157 20.04 -10.40 -14.56
N ARG A 158 18.90 -9.76 -14.83
CA ARG A 158 17.97 -10.14 -15.92
C ARG A 158 18.38 -9.63 -17.29
N CYS A 159 19.14 -8.53 -17.35
CA CYS A 159 19.71 -7.97 -18.56
C CYS A 159 21.25 -8.02 -18.51
N PRO A 160 21.87 -9.22 -18.59
CA PRO A 160 23.32 -9.30 -18.66
C PRO A 160 23.80 -8.52 -19.90
N LYS A 161 24.78 -7.64 -19.67
CA LYS A 161 25.44 -6.87 -20.74
C LYS A 161 26.17 -7.76 -21.73
#